data_AF-R7J0U9-F1
#
_entry.id   AF-R7J0U9-F1
#
_cell.length_a   1.000
_cell.length_b   1.000
_cell.length_c   1.000
_cell.angle_alpha   90.00
_cell.angle_beta   90.00
_cell.angle_gamma   90.00
#
_symmetry.space_group_name_H-M   'P 1'
#
loop_
_entity.id
_entity.type
_entity.pdbx_description
1 polymer ?
#
loop_
_entity_poly.entity_id
_entity_poly.type
_entity_poly.pdbx_seq_one_letter_code
_entity_poly.pdbx_strand_id
1 'polypeptide(L)'
;MSKAALRKELVKMSQEQLVTLILDLYSARPQAKEYFEFFLNPDEKELYDKYVKIVEKEVYRSKRGMLCARVSYLNAYIKDFASFGVSASAVIDLTLHIARIIVILERAYYMTDALHNSGGKLIVAALARANDAGLFKETMQRVENLLAIPQVRPRYAHEIKEQIADYLMEAQK
;
A
#
# COMPACT_ATOMS: atom_id res chain seq x y z
N MET A 1 -2.40 -18.89 -21.09
CA MET A 1 -3.10 -17.82 -21.84
C MET A 1 -2.38 -16.50 -21.58
N SER A 2 -1.77 -15.88 -22.59
CA SER A 2 -1.01 -14.63 -22.42
C SER A 2 -1.87 -13.41 -22.73
N LYS A 3 -1.51 -12.24 -22.17
CA LYS A 3 -2.11 -10.93 -22.52
C LYS A 3 -2.13 -10.68 -24.03
N ALA A 4 -1.12 -11.20 -24.74
CA ALA A 4 -1.02 -11.10 -26.20
C ALA A 4 -2.10 -11.92 -26.93
N ALA A 5 -2.43 -13.12 -26.45
CA ALA A 5 -3.49 -13.93 -27.04
C ALA A 5 -4.87 -13.29 -26.85
N LEU A 6 -5.17 -12.79 -25.64
CA LEU A 6 -6.40 -12.07 -25.37
C LEU A 6 -6.53 -10.83 -26.27
N ARG A 7 -5.45 -10.04 -26.41
CA ARG A 7 -5.44 -8.87 -27.31
C ARG A 7 -5.80 -9.23 -28.75
N LYS A 8 -5.25 -10.33 -29.29
CA LYS A 8 -5.52 -10.79 -30.66
C LYS A 8 -7.00 -11.14 -30.87
N GLU A 9 -7.67 -11.69 -29.87
CA GLU A 9 -9.10 -11.99 -29.96
C GLU A 9 -9.96 -10.73 -29.84
N LEU A 10 -9.64 -9.83 -28.90
CA LEU A 10 -10.38 -8.57 -28.72
C LEU A 10 -10.34 -7.66 -29.97
N VAL A 11 -9.22 -7.64 -30.70
CA VAL A 11 -9.08 -6.84 -31.93
C VAL A 11 -10.01 -7.31 -33.06
N LYS A 12 -10.48 -8.56 -33.03
CA LYS A 12 -11.41 -9.10 -34.04
C LYS A 12 -12.87 -8.79 -33.71
N MET A 13 -13.17 -8.30 -32.51
CA MET A 13 -14.53 -8.06 -32.05
C MET A 13 -15.04 -6.69 -32.52
N SER A 14 -16.35 -6.60 -32.77
CA SER A 14 -17.00 -5.30 -32.98
C SER A 14 -17.10 -4.51 -31.67
N GLN A 15 -17.38 -3.21 -31.79
CA GLN A 15 -17.60 -2.36 -30.61
C GLN A 15 -18.73 -2.90 -29.72
N GLU A 16 -19.85 -3.34 -30.30
CA GLU A 16 -20.98 -3.90 -29.56
C GLU A 16 -20.59 -5.19 -28.80
N GLN A 17 -19.82 -6.07 -29.43
CA GLN A 17 -19.33 -7.30 -28.80
C GLN A 17 -18.39 -6.99 -27.63
N LEU A 18 -17.54 -5.97 -27.76
CA LEU A 18 -16.66 -5.53 -26.68
C LEU A 18 -17.44 -4.93 -25.50
N VAL A 19 -18.48 -4.13 -25.78
CA VAL A 19 -19.36 -3.57 -24.74
C VAL A 19 -20.05 -4.71 -23.98
N THR A 20 -20.65 -5.66 -24.69
CA THR A 20 -21.29 -6.84 -24.07
C THR A 20 -20.30 -7.63 -23.22
N LEU A 21 -19.10 -7.92 -23.73
CA LEU A 21 -18.06 -8.63 -22.99
C LEU A 21 -17.67 -7.90 -21.69
N ILE A 22 -17.56 -6.56 -21.72
CA ILE A 22 -17.23 -5.76 -20.54
C ILE A 22 -18.38 -5.76 -19.53
N LEU A 23 -19.64 -5.66 -19.99
CA LEU A 23 -20.82 -5.75 -19.11
C LEU A 23 -20.98 -7.13 -18.48
N ASP A 24 -20.68 -8.19 -19.23
CA ASP A 24 -20.65 -9.55 -18.72
C ASP A 24 -19.55 -9.71 -17.66
N LEU A 25 -18.36 -9.14 -17.89
CA LEU A 25 -17.27 -9.14 -16.92
C LEU A 25 -17.65 -8.38 -15.63
N TYR A 26 -18.28 -7.21 -15.79
CA TYR A 26 -18.81 -6.40 -14.69
C TYR A 26 -19.80 -7.22 -13.84
N SER A 27 -20.70 -7.96 -14.49
CA SER A 27 -21.72 -8.74 -13.80
C SER A 27 -21.17 -10.03 -13.17
N ALA A 28 -20.19 -10.65 -13.81
CA ALA A 28 -19.67 -11.97 -13.41
C ALA A 28 -18.62 -11.91 -12.28
N ARG A 29 -17.88 -10.80 -12.12
CA ARG A 29 -16.73 -10.71 -11.20
C ARG A 29 -16.84 -9.51 -10.26
N PRO A 30 -16.93 -9.74 -8.93
CA PRO A 30 -17.01 -8.65 -7.95
C PRO A 30 -15.84 -7.66 -8.01
N GLN A 31 -14.63 -8.15 -8.26
CA GLN A 31 -13.43 -7.31 -8.39
C GLN A 31 -13.50 -6.39 -9.62
N ALA A 32 -14.02 -6.90 -10.74
CA ALA A 32 -14.21 -6.08 -11.95
C ALA A 32 -15.33 -5.06 -11.75
N LYS A 33 -16.42 -5.47 -11.10
CA LYS A 33 -17.50 -4.57 -10.70
C LYS A 33 -16.96 -3.40 -9.88
N GLU A 34 -16.21 -3.69 -8.81
CA GLU A 34 -15.63 -2.67 -7.94
C GLU A 34 -14.70 -1.71 -8.71
N TYR A 35 -13.83 -2.24 -9.57
CA TYR A 35 -12.95 -1.42 -10.40
C TYR A 35 -13.73 -0.49 -11.33
N PHE A 36 -14.76 -0.99 -12.01
CA PHE A 36 -15.56 -0.18 -12.93
C PHE A 36 -16.46 0.82 -12.20
N GLU A 37 -17.01 0.46 -11.03
CA GLU A 37 -17.77 1.40 -10.19
C GLU A 37 -16.88 2.58 -9.76
N PHE A 38 -15.65 2.29 -9.32
CA PHE A 38 -14.66 3.34 -9.02
C PHE A 38 -14.26 4.14 -10.26
N PHE A 39 -14.05 3.49 -11.41
CA PHE A 39 -13.73 4.19 -12.67
C PHE A 39 -14.82 5.17 -13.10
N LEU A 40 -16.10 4.83 -12.89
CA LEU A 40 -17.24 5.68 -13.23
C LEU A 40 -17.44 6.82 -12.23
N ASN A 41 -17.29 6.55 -10.94
CA ASN A 41 -17.46 7.52 -9.85
C ASN A 41 -16.30 7.40 -8.87
N PRO A 42 -15.13 8.02 -9.17
CA PRO A 42 -13.94 7.87 -8.35
C PRO A 42 -14.10 8.63 -7.02
N ASP A 43 -14.22 7.88 -5.93
CA ASP A 43 -14.09 8.39 -4.56
C ASP A 43 -12.85 7.77 -3.91
N GLU A 44 -11.71 8.46 -4.04
CA GLU A 44 -10.45 8.01 -3.45
C GLU A 44 -10.54 7.90 -1.92
N LYS A 45 -11.35 8.74 -1.28
CA LYS A 45 -11.45 8.77 0.18
C LYS A 45 -12.21 7.54 0.69
N GLU A 46 -13.36 7.23 0.09
CA GLU A 46 -14.11 6.03 0.45
C GLU A 46 -13.29 4.76 0.20
N LEU A 47 -12.58 4.70 -0.94
CA LEU A 47 -11.70 3.58 -1.24
C LEU A 47 -10.55 3.47 -0.23
N TYR A 48 -9.91 4.59 0.12
CA TYR A 48 -8.86 4.63 1.14
C TYR A 48 -9.37 4.11 2.49
N ASP A 49 -10.52 4.60 2.97
CA ASP A 49 -11.11 4.18 4.24
C ASP A 49 -11.45 2.68 4.27
N LYS A 50 -11.89 2.12 3.12
CA LYS A 50 -12.09 0.68 2.97
C LYS A 50 -10.77 -0.09 3.10
N TYR A 51 -9.72 0.35 2.42
CA TYR A 51 -8.42 -0.32 2.46
C TYR A 51 -7.74 -0.20 3.82
N VAL A 52 -7.86 0.95 4.49
CA VAL A 52 -7.40 1.13 5.88
C VAL A 52 -7.96 0.05 6.80
N LYS A 53 -9.28 -0.20 6.75
CA LYS A 53 -9.91 -1.26 7.57
C LYS A 53 -9.39 -2.65 7.25
N ILE A 54 -9.15 -2.95 5.97
CA ILE A 54 -8.62 -4.25 5.52
C ILE A 54 -7.19 -4.45 6.05
N VAL A 55 -6.32 -3.45 5.87
CA VAL A 55 -4.92 -3.56 6.26
C VAL A 55 -4.77 -3.55 7.78
N GLU A 56 -5.55 -2.76 8.51
CA GLU A 56 -5.55 -2.76 9.97
C GLU A 56 -5.92 -4.15 10.52
N LYS A 57 -6.99 -4.76 10.00
CA LYS A 57 -7.38 -6.11 10.40
C LYS A 57 -6.26 -7.13 10.17
N GLU A 58 -5.48 -6.96 9.10
CA GLU A 58 -4.31 -7.82 8.83
C GLU A 58 -3.14 -7.52 9.76
N VAL A 59 -2.82 -6.24 10.01
CA VAL A 59 -1.74 -5.83 10.91
C VAL A 59 -1.98 -6.30 12.34
N TYR A 60 -3.22 -6.20 12.82
CA TYR A 60 -3.63 -6.66 14.16
C TYR A 60 -3.81 -8.18 14.27
N ARG A 61 -3.57 -8.94 13.20
CA ARG A 61 -3.61 -10.40 13.24
C ARG A 61 -2.59 -10.91 14.26
N SER A 62 -3.07 -11.59 15.30
CA SER A 62 -2.22 -12.10 16.37
C SER A 62 -2.47 -13.59 16.65
N LYS A 63 -1.44 -14.26 17.18
CA LYS A 63 -1.51 -15.64 17.65
C LYS A 63 -0.69 -15.74 18.93
N ARG A 64 -1.33 -16.17 20.03
CA ARG A 64 -0.68 -16.34 21.35
C ARG A 64 0.07 -15.08 21.82
N GLY A 65 -0.52 -13.89 21.63
CA GLY A 65 0.06 -12.61 22.05
C GLY A 65 1.16 -12.04 21.13
N MET A 66 1.51 -12.74 20.04
CA MET A 66 2.46 -12.27 19.04
C MET A 66 1.73 -11.81 17.78
N LEU A 67 2.09 -10.64 17.25
CA LEU A 67 1.60 -10.16 15.96
C LEU A 67 2.23 -10.99 14.85
N CYS A 68 1.37 -11.47 13.95
CA CYS A 68 1.73 -12.35 12.86
C CYS A 68 1.06 -11.94 11.54
N ALA A 69 0.90 -10.62 11.33
CA ALA A 69 0.46 -10.08 10.05
C ALA A 69 1.29 -10.64 8.89
N ARG A 70 0.61 -11.00 7.80
CA ARG A 70 1.26 -11.56 6.62
C ARG A 70 1.72 -10.42 5.73
N VAL A 71 3.03 -10.17 5.72
CA VAL A 71 3.63 -9.07 4.94
C VAL A 71 3.29 -9.17 3.45
N SER A 72 3.20 -10.38 2.89
CA SER A 72 2.78 -10.60 1.51
C SER A 72 1.35 -10.11 1.22
N TYR A 73 0.44 -10.23 2.20
CA TYR A 73 -0.93 -9.75 2.07
C TYR A 73 -0.99 -8.23 2.16
N LEU A 74 -0.26 -7.61 3.09
CA LEU A 74 -0.16 -6.14 3.17
C LEU A 74 0.34 -5.54 1.85
N ASN A 75 1.40 -6.12 1.28
CA ASN A 75 1.91 -5.71 -0.03
C ASN A 75 0.93 -5.98 -1.17
N ALA A 76 0.14 -7.05 -1.10
CA ALA A 76 -0.90 -7.32 -2.07
C ALA A 76 -2.00 -6.25 -2.00
N TYR A 77 -2.45 -5.86 -0.80
CA TYR A 77 -3.46 -4.81 -0.63
C TYR A 77 -2.98 -3.44 -1.10
N ILE A 78 -1.71 -3.07 -0.85
CA ILE A 78 -1.15 -1.82 -1.39
C ILE A 78 -1.16 -1.83 -2.93
N LYS A 79 -0.81 -2.97 -3.55
CA LYS A 79 -0.82 -3.11 -5.01
C LYS A 79 -2.23 -3.10 -5.59
N ASP A 80 -3.16 -3.76 -4.91
CA ASP A 80 -4.57 -3.79 -5.29
C ASP A 80 -5.16 -2.38 -5.23
N PHE A 81 -4.94 -1.64 -4.14
CA PHE A 81 -5.34 -0.23 -4.00
C PHE A 81 -4.76 0.65 -5.11
N ALA A 82 -3.46 0.53 -5.39
CA ALA A 82 -2.81 1.28 -6.48
C ALA A 82 -3.38 0.92 -7.86
N SER A 83 -3.90 -0.29 -8.05
CA SER A 83 -4.43 -0.74 -9.35
C SER A 83 -5.71 -0.03 -9.78
N PHE A 84 -6.43 0.60 -8.84
CA PHE A 84 -7.60 1.45 -9.13
C PHE A 84 -7.22 2.77 -9.81
N GLY A 85 -5.93 3.10 -9.92
CA GLY A 85 -5.47 4.35 -10.55
C GLY A 85 -5.59 5.58 -9.65
N VAL A 86 -5.65 5.37 -8.33
CA VAL A 86 -5.63 6.44 -7.32
C VAL A 86 -4.35 7.28 -7.37
N SER A 87 -4.41 8.48 -6.80
CA SER A 87 -3.26 9.37 -6.69
C SER A 87 -2.05 8.73 -5.99
N ALA A 88 -0.83 9.13 -6.40
CA ALA A 88 0.40 8.65 -5.77
C ALA A 88 0.44 8.96 -4.27
N SER A 89 -0.10 10.13 -3.86
CA SER A 89 -0.25 10.53 -2.46
C SER A 89 -1.08 9.51 -1.68
N ALA A 90 -2.25 9.10 -2.20
CA ALA A 90 -3.09 8.13 -1.50
C ALA A 90 -2.37 6.79 -1.27
N VAL A 91 -1.59 6.31 -2.25
CA VAL A 91 -0.82 5.06 -2.07
C VAL A 91 0.32 5.24 -1.07
N ILE A 92 0.98 6.41 -1.06
CA ILE A 92 1.99 6.77 -0.03
C ILE A 92 1.33 6.77 1.35
N ASP A 93 0.16 7.39 1.48
CA ASP A 93 -0.59 7.50 2.73
C ASP A 93 -0.95 6.13 3.28
N LEU A 94 -1.49 5.24 2.46
CA LEU A 94 -1.82 3.88 2.89
C LEU A 94 -0.56 3.09 3.30
N THR A 95 0.53 3.25 2.55
CA THR A 95 1.80 2.57 2.84
C THR A 95 2.39 3.06 4.17
N LEU A 96 2.41 4.37 4.41
CA LEU A 96 2.86 4.97 5.67
C LEU A 96 1.92 4.67 6.83
N HIS A 97 0.61 4.53 6.60
CA HIS A 97 -0.35 4.13 7.63
C HIS A 97 -0.02 2.74 8.17
N ILE A 98 0.22 1.77 7.27
CA ILE A 98 0.62 0.41 7.64
C ILE A 98 1.96 0.44 8.40
N ALA A 99 2.95 1.15 7.87
CA ALA A 99 4.25 1.29 8.51
C ALA A 99 4.13 1.89 9.91
N ARG A 100 3.34 2.96 10.07
CA ARG A 100 3.09 3.62 11.35
C ARG A 100 2.52 2.67 12.38
N ILE A 101 1.52 1.86 12.02
CA ILE A 101 0.92 0.91 12.96
C ILE A 101 1.96 -0.12 13.39
N ILE A 102 2.72 -0.70 12.44
CA ILE A 102 3.78 -1.68 12.77
C ILE A 102 4.83 -1.04 13.69
N VAL A 103 5.29 0.16 13.35
CA VAL A 103 6.33 0.88 14.11
C VAL A 103 5.89 1.22 15.53
N ILE A 104 4.62 1.56 15.74
CA ILE A 104 4.05 1.81 17.07
C ILE A 104 3.84 0.51 17.86
N LEU A 105 3.32 -0.53 17.21
CA LEU A 105 2.96 -1.78 17.88
C LEU A 105 4.18 -2.61 18.29
N GLU A 106 5.35 -2.44 17.65
CA GLU A 106 6.60 -3.11 18.03
C GLU A 106 6.93 -2.90 19.51
N ARG A 107 6.60 -1.73 20.05
CA ARG A 107 6.84 -1.44 21.46
C ARG A 107 6.00 -2.29 22.40
N ALA A 108 4.76 -2.61 22.01
CA ALA A 108 3.76 -3.26 22.85
C ALA A 108 3.62 -4.76 22.61
N TYR A 109 4.02 -5.26 21.44
CA TYR A 109 3.83 -6.64 21.03
C TYR A 109 5.10 -7.25 20.47
N TYR A 110 5.30 -8.54 20.72
CA TYR A 110 6.25 -9.33 19.94
C TYR A 110 5.76 -9.47 18.51
N MET A 111 6.70 -9.42 17.56
CA MET A 111 6.45 -9.58 16.14
C MET A 111 7.32 -10.71 15.60
N THR A 112 6.90 -11.30 14.49
CA THR A 112 7.83 -12.12 13.69
C THR A 112 8.91 -11.21 13.07
N ASP A 113 10.11 -11.73 12.84
CA ASP A 113 11.19 -10.97 12.19
C ASP A 113 10.77 -10.41 10.84
N ALA A 114 9.95 -11.15 10.09
CA ALA A 114 9.40 -10.69 8.82
C ALA A 114 8.54 -9.43 9.00
N LEU A 115 7.68 -9.39 10.02
CA LEU A 115 6.83 -8.24 10.32
C LEU A 115 7.64 -7.07 10.89
N HIS A 116 8.55 -7.33 11.83
CA HIS A 116 9.49 -6.32 12.37
C HIS A 116 10.27 -5.62 11.25
N ASN A 117 10.86 -6.39 10.34
CA ASN A 117 11.63 -5.82 9.23
C ASN A 117 10.75 -5.13 8.17
N SER A 118 9.45 -5.41 8.13
CA SER A 118 8.56 -4.81 7.12
C SER A 118 8.24 -3.34 7.38
N GLY A 119 8.27 -2.88 8.64
CA GLY A 119 8.01 -1.47 8.98
C GLY A 119 8.96 -0.50 8.25
N GLY A 120 10.27 -0.72 8.36
CA GLY A 120 11.27 0.08 7.64
C GLY A 120 11.22 -0.09 6.12
N LYS A 121 10.99 -1.32 5.62
CA LYS A 121 10.82 -1.57 4.17
C LYS A 121 9.63 -0.84 3.55
N LEU A 122 8.53 -0.73 4.30
CA LEU A 122 7.36 0.04 3.87
C LEU A 122 7.65 1.54 3.83
N ILE A 123 8.42 2.06 4.80
CA ILE A 123 8.89 3.46 4.78
C ILE A 123 9.78 3.71 3.56
N VAL A 124 10.75 2.83 3.28
CA VAL A 124 11.59 2.91 2.07
C VAL A 124 10.74 2.92 0.79
N ALA A 125 9.75 2.03 0.70
CA ALA A 125 8.86 1.97 -0.46
C ALA A 125 8.00 3.24 -0.62
N ALA A 126 7.54 3.82 0.50
CA ALA A 126 6.81 5.08 0.48
C ALA A 126 7.70 6.25 0.04
N LEU A 127 8.94 6.33 0.53
CA LEU A 127 9.91 7.36 0.16
C LEU A 127 10.32 7.27 -1.32
N ALA A 128 10.56 6.06 -1.82
CA ALA A 128 10.84 5.83 -3.24
C ALA A 128 9.70 6.35 -4.13
N ARG A 129 8.46 5.99 -3.81
CA ARG A 129 7.28 6.49 -4.53
C ARG A 129 7.12 8.01 -4.40
N ALA A 130 7.41 8.55 -3.22
CA ALA A 130 7.35 9.99 -2.99
C ALA A 130 8.38 10.75 -3.81
N ASN A 131 9.57 10.18 -4.02
CA ASN A 131 10.59 10.74 -4.91
C ASN A 131 10.08 10.82 -6.36
N ASP A 132 9.52 9.72 -6.87
CA ASP A 132 8.96 9.67 -8.23
C ASP A 132 7.78 10.65 -8.41
N ALA A 133 7.01 10.90 -7.34
CA ALA A 133 5.84 11.77 -7.34
C ALA A 133 6.14 13.25 -7.01
N GLY A 134 7.40 13.62 -6.71
CA GLY A 134 7.75 14.98 -6.29
C GLY A 134 7.27 15.35 -4.87
N LEU A 135 6.92 14.35 -4.04
CA LEU A 135 6.41 14.49 -2.67
C LEU A 135 7.45 14.11 -1.60
N PHE A 136 8.72 13.94 -2.00
CA PHE A 136 9.77 13.38 -1.13
C PHE A 136 9.96 14.15 0.16
N LYS A 137 10.14 15.48 0.09
CA LYS A 137 10.43 16.33 1.26
C LYS A 137 9.30 16.26 2.30
N GLU A 138 8.05 16.36 1.86
CA GLU A 138 6.88 16.25 2.74
C GLU A 138 6.79 14.86 3.38
N THR A 139 6.96 13.82 2.56
CA THR A 139 6.91 12.43 3.03
C THR A 139 8.03 12.14 4.03
N MET A 140 9.23 12.65 3.77
CA MET A 140 10.38 12.50 4.65
C MET A 140 10.14 13.18 6.01
N GLN A 141 9.59 14.39 6.01
CA GLN A 141 9.23 15.07 7.26
C GLN A 141 8.20 14.28 8.07
N ARG A 142 7.22 13.65 7.40
CA ARG A 142 6.23 12.78 8.05
C ARG A 142 6.88 11.55 8.68
N VAL A 143 7.87 10.95 8.02
CA VAL A 143 8.66 9.82 8.53
C VAL A 143 9.49 10.24 9.74
N GLU A 144 10.19 11.37 9.68
CA GLU A 144 10.96 11.89 10.82
C GLU A 144 10.07 12.14 12.03
N ASN A 145 8.91 12.76 11.82
CA ASN A 145 7.93 13.01 12.87
C ASN A 145 7.42 11.70 13.49
N LEU A 146 7.14 10.68 12.66
CA LEU A 146 6.75 9.35 13.12
C LEU A 146 7.84 8.72 13.99
N LEU A 147 9.10 8.76 13.57
CA LEU A 147 10.21 8.14 14.31
C LEU A 147 10.58 8.90 15.59
N ALA A 148 10.12 10.14 15.74
CA ALA A 148 10.35 10.95 16.93
C ALA A 148 9.25 10.83 18.01
N ILE A 149 8.12 10.18 17.73
CA ILE A 149 7.03 10.09 18.72
C ILE A 149 7.42 9.18 19.90
N PRO A 150 6.92 9.44 21.12
CA PRO A 150 7.26 8.66 22.30
C PRO A 150 6.92 7.17 22.19
N GLN A 151 5.92 6.79 21.40
CA GLN A 151 5.47 5.42 21.25
C GLN A 151 6.47 4.54 20.53
N VAL A 152 7.39 5.11 19.75
CA VAL A 152 8.40 4.34 19.00
C VAL A 152 9.62 4.09 19.89
N ARG A 153 10.07 2.83 19.92
CA ARG A 153 11.25 2.45 20.68
C ARG A 153 12.49 3.10 20.06
N PRO A 154 13.37 3.78 20.82
CA PRO A 154 14.54 4.47 20.26
C PRO A 154 15.46 3.56 19.43
N ARG A 155 15.66 2.32 19.89
CA ARG A 155 16.43 1.31 19.13
C ARG A 155 15.81 1.03 17.77
N TYR A 156 14.49 0.82 17.70
CA TYR A 156 13.83 0.51 16.45
C TYR A 156 13.79 1.73 15.51
N ALA A 157 13.61 2.94 16.06
CA ALA A 157 13.75 4.17 15.29
C ALA A 157 15.16 4.30 14.69
N HIS A 158 16.21 3.93 15.43
CA HIS A 158 17.58 3.90 14.92
C HIS A 158 17.77 2.88 13.80
N GLU A 159 17.30 1.65 13.97
CA GLU A 159 17.32 0.60 12.94
C GLU A 159 16.63 1.06 11.64
N ILE A 160 15.50 1.78 11.75
CA ILE A 160 14.81 2.33 10.57
C ILE A 160 15.62 3.46 9.94
N LYS A 161 16.22 4.36 10.74
CA LYS A 161 17.08 5.45 10.24
C LYS A 161 18.26 4.92 9.45
N GLU A 162 18.85 3.80 9.86
CA GLU A 162 19.91 3.14 9.08
C GLU A 162 19.39 2.63 7.72
N GLN A 163 18.17 2.09 7.67
CA GLN A 163 17.55 1.63 6.41
C GLN A 163 17.22 2.75 5.43
N ILE A 164 17.00 3.97 5.93
CA ILE A 164 16.67 5.15 5.12
C ILE A 164 17.83 6.15 5.03
N ALA A 165 19.06 5.75 5.38
CA ALA A 165 20.23 6.62 5.43
C ALA A 165 20.52 7.32 4.10
N ASP A 166 20.39 6.60 2.98
CA ASP A 166 20.60 7.17 1.64
C ASP A 166 19.59 8.29 1.34
N TYR A 167 18.32 8.07 1.68
CA TYR A 167 17.25 9.07 1.55
C TYR A 167 17.46 10.27 2.49
N LEU A 168 17.97 10.05 3.70
CA LEU A 168 18.32 11.12 4.64
C LEU A 168 19.37 12.06 4.07
N MET A 169 20.38 11.52 3.38
CA MET A 169 21.44 12.33 2.75
C MET A 169 20.94 13.12 1.55
N GLU A 170 19.96 12.60 0.81
CA GLU A 170 19.32 13.30 -0.31
C GLU A 170 18.43 14.45 0.14
N ALA A 171 17.70 14.29 1.25
CA ALA A 171 16.80 15.32 1.78
C ALA A 171 17.52 16.59 2.28
N GLN A 172 18.82 16.50 2.55
CA GLN A 172 19.65 17.59 3.08
C GLN A 172 20.33 18.43 1.98
N LYS A 173 20.22 18.04 0.71
CA LYS A 173 20.73 18.78 -0.46
C LYS A 173 19.67 19.74 -0.99
#